data_AF-A0A5C7S853-F1
#
_entry.id   AF-A0A5C7S853-F1
#
_cell.length_a   1.000
_cell.length_b   1.000
_cell.length_c   1.000
_cell.angle_alpha   90.00
_cell.angle_beta   90.00
_cell.angle_gamma   90.00
#
_symmetry.space_group_name_H-M   'P 1'
#
loop_
_entity.id
_entity.type
_entity.pdbx_description
1 polymer ?
#
loop_
_entity_poly.entity_id
_entity_poly.type
_entity_poly.pdbx_seq_one_letter_code
_entity_poly.pdbx_strand_id
1 'polypeptide(L)'
;MTPADLFREFTAGFPARKFSAGLLMAFIDLYTEIGVPGAGFGSYQDVIARFPRQVKTNGGKRANTLIVAKADGGTLSLRPFYNAAERFFRAEHKRFDYPSCAPHATQAWADYMQWLDALATFSADELAELRQKVADYVLAALKSQAFDPASVKVEPPLFRMLLESFDMTAKKGEPTGAAFQGIVFGFLRADNPHLQIEIDKVRTGSKRLQRVGDIDCWEGARLAISAEVKQFEIKSDDVPDLEAFGNDTGRRGTLGLVVALGFCDGVEELIEDIGLKPISTDDLLRIVELWDPLKQRTAVASLVYYARHVEKNSSLAERIESFLTMASEPSAAP
;
A
#
# COMPACT_ATOMS: atom_id res chain seq x y z
N MET A 1 -10.49 41.27 24.47
CA MET A 1 -11.28 40.38 23.58
C MET A 1 -11.85 39.29 24.45
N THR A 2 -13.15 39.02 24.41
CA THR A 2 -13.76 37.93 25.20
C THR A 2 -13.57 36.57 24.49
N PRO A 3 -13.77 35.42 25.17
CA PRO A 3 -13.74 34.11 24.49
C PRO A 3 -14.71 34.02 23.31
N ALA A 4 -15.89 34.66 23.43
CA ALA A 4 -16.88 34.71 22.37
C ALA A 4 -16.45 35.57 21.17
N ASP A 5 -15.71 36.66 21.40
CA ASP A 5 -15.14 37.47 20.32
C ASP A 5 -14.05 36.71 19.56
N LEU A 6 -13.15 36.02 20.28
CA LEU A 6 -12.09 35.22 19.69
C LEU A 6 -12.67 34.09 18.83
N PHE A 7 -13.64 33.34 19.37
CA PHE A 7 -14.32 32.29 18.62
C PHE A 7 -14.99 32.81 17.33
N ARG A 8 -15.58 34.01 17.38
CA ARG A 8 -16.19 34.66 16.21
C ARG A 8 -15.15 35.04 15.16
N GLU A 9 -14.01 35.59 15.57
CA GLU A 9 -12.89 35.88 14.66
C GLU A 9 -12.36 34.60 14.01
N PHE A 10 -12.16 33.54 14.81
CA PHE A 10 -11.74 32.23 14.34
C PHE A 10 -12.69 31.67 13.28
N THR A 11 -13.99 31.61 13.58
CA THR A 11 -15.00 31.04 12.69
C THR A 11 -15.13 31.82 11.38
N ALA A 12 -15.00 33.15 11.41
CA ALA A 12 -14.97 33.98 10.21
C ALA A 12 -13.73 33.72 9.33
N GLY A 13 -12.56 33.50 9.94
CA GLY A 13 -11.30 33.26 9.21
C GLY A 13 -11.07 31.81 8.76
N PHE A 14 -11.71 30.84 9.42
CA PHE A 14 -11.49 29.40 9.20
C PHE A 14 -11.67 28.95 7.73
N PRO A 15 -12.69 29.40 6.98
CA PRO A 15 -12.86 28.98 5.58
C PRO A 15 -11.65 29.31 4.69
N ALA A 16 -10.99 30.46 4.93
CA ALA A 16 -9.82 30.89 4.17
C ALA A 16 -8.51 30.28 4.68
N ARG A 17 -8.40 30.08 6.00
CA ARG A 17 -7.19 29.56 6.66
C ARG A 17 -7.53 28.40 7.59
N LYS A 18 -7.88 27.24 7.05
CA LYS A 18 -8.32 26.07 7.84
C LYS A 18 -7.33 25.63 8.93
N PHE A 19 -6.03 25.85 8.74
CA PHE A 19 -5.01 25.55 9.74
C PHE A 19 -5.16 26.35 11.04
N SER A 20 -5.92 27.46 11.00
CA SER A 20 -6.11 28.34 12.13
C SER A 20 -6.78 27.65 13.32
N ALA A 21 -7.62 26.63 13.08
CA ALA A 21 -8.22 25.83 14.15
C ALA A 21 -7.17 25.08 14.98
N GLY A 22 -6.28 24.32 14.33
CA GLY A 22 -5.22 23.62 15.04
C GLY A 22 -4.18 24.57 15.63
N LEU A 23 -3.99 25.75 15.04
CA LEU A 23 -3.13 26.78 15.62
C LEU A 23 -3.73 27.37 16.90
N LEU A 24 -5.03 27.68 16.90
CA LEU A 24 -5.74 28.16 18.08
C LEU A 24 -5.77 27.11 19.20
N MET A 25 -6.11 25.86 18.88
CA MET A 25 -6.04 24.76 19.84
C MET A 25 -4.61 24.58 20.38
N ALA A 26 -3.59 24.71 19.54
CA ALA A 26 -2.20 24.61 19.97
C ALA A 26 -1.78 25.75 20.91
N PHE A 27 -2.29 26.98 20.71
CA PHE A 27 -2.06 28.08 21.65
C PHE A 27 -2.73 27.82 23.00
N ILE A 28 -3.99 27.37 22.99
CA ILE A 28 -4.72 27.02 24.21
C ILE A 28 -3.98 25.93 24.99
N ASP A 29 -3.57 24.86 24.30
CA ASP A 29 -2.87 23.73 24.92
C ASP A 29 -1.49 24.14 25.44
N LEU A 30 -0.75 24.96 24.69
CA LEU A 30 0.53 25.51 25.15
C LEU A 30 0.35 26.36 26.43
N TYR A 31 -0.64 27.25 26.45
CA TYR A 31 -0.89 28.15 27.60
C TYR A 31 -1.33 27.39 28.84
N THR A 32 -2.16 26.37 28.65
CA THR A 32 -2.57 25.46 29.72
C THR A 32 -1.35 24.72 30.28
N GLU A 33 -0.50 24.17 29.43
CA GLU A 33 0.69 23.42 29.84
C GLU A 33 1.71 24.28 30.61
N ILE A 34 1.93 25.53 30.22
CA ILE A 34 2.86 26.43 30.93
C ILE A 34 2.23 27.11 32.16
N GLY A 35 0.96 26.86 32.45
CA GLY A 35 0.28 27.42 33.62
C GLY A 35 -0.02 28.92 33.51
N VAL A 36 -0.39 29.41 32.33
CA VAL A 36 -0.90 30.78 32.15
C VAL A 36 -2.25 31.02 32.84
N PRO A 37 -3.23 30.10 32.79
CA PRO A 37 -4.52 30.32 33.43
C PRO A 37 -4.40 30.54 34.93
N GLY A 38 -5.01 31.61 35.44
CA GLY A 38 -4.98 31.95 36.86
C GLY A 38 -3.68 32.60 37.37
N ALA A 39 -2.67 32.79 36.50
CA ALA A 39 -1.41 33.44 36.87
C ALA A 39 -1.47 34.98 36.88
N GLY A 40 -2.61 35.57 36.48
CA GLY A 40 -2.84 37.02 36.52
C GLY A 40 -2.15 37.82 35.40
N PHE A 41 -1.79 37.18 34.29
CA PHE A 41 -1.23 37.86 33.12
C PHE A 41 -2.28 38.73 32.42
N GLY A 42 -1.86 39.92 31.95
CA GLY A 42 -2.73 40.84 31.21
C GLY A 42 -2.54 40.78 29.69
N SER A 43 -1.44 40.20 29.23
CA SER A 43 -1.03 40.20 27.82
C SER A 43 -0.04 39.08 27.48
N TYR A 44 0.21 38.84 26.20
CA TYR A 44 1.27 37.95 25.75
C TYR A 44 2.66 38.43 26.20
N GLN A 45 2.88 39.74 26.30
CA GLN A 45 4.14 40.31 26.79
C GLN A 45 4.44 39.85 28.23
N ASP A 46 3.42 39.83 29.09
CA ASP A 46 3.59 39.34 30.46
C ASP A 46 3.92 37.84 30.48
N VAL A 47 3.28 37.06 29.60
CA VAL A 47 3.55 35.63 29.44
C VAL A 47 4.99 35.39 29.03
N ILE A 48 5.52 36.08 28.01
CA ILE A 48 6.91 35.89 27.58
C ILE A 48 7.94 36.52 28.51
N ALA A 49 7.56 37.48 29.36
CA ALA A 49 8.43 37.95 30.43
C ALA A 49 8.68 36.83 31.46
N ARG A 50 7.66 36.01 31.75
CA ARG A 50 7.77 34.83 32.63
C ARG A 50 8.36 33.61 31.91
N PHE A 51 8.00 33.40 30.65
CA PHE A 51 8.37 32.25 29.83
C PHE A 51 9.08 32.74 28.55
N PRO A 52 10.37 33.13 28.63
CA PRO A 52 11.07 33.77 27.53
C PRO A 52 11.04 32.96 26.25
N ARG A 53 10.66 33.64 25.15
CA ARG A 53 10.68 33.06 23.81
C ARG A 53 12.11 32.71 23.42
N GLN A 54 12.28 31.51 22.88
CA GLN A 54 13.54 31.07 22.28
C GLN A 54 13.60 31.46 20.81
N VAL A 55 14.67 32.15 20.42
CA VAL A 55 14.94 32.57 19.03
C VAL A 55 15.79 31.57 18.25
N LYS A 56 16.38 30.58 18.94
CA LYS A 56 17.14 29.48 18.36
C LYS A 56 16.55 28.14 18.81
N THR A 57 16.72 27.12 17.98
CA THR A 57 16.45 25.72 18.34
C THR A 57 17.64 25.14 19.11
N ASN A 58 17.47 23.97 19.73
CA ASN A 58 18.57 23.26 20.41
C ASN A 58 19.77 22.97 19.49
N GLY A 59 19.54 22.87 18.17
CA GLY A 59 20.59 22.72 17.15
C GLY A 59 21.20 24.04 16.66
N GLY A 60 20.95 25.17 17.32
CA GLY A 60 21.54 26.48 17.02
C GLY A 60 20.93 27.24 15.83
N LYS A 61 19.97 26.66 15.10
CA LYS A 61 19.28 27.31 13.97
C LYS A 61 18.23 28.29 14.46
N ARG A 62 17.84 29.28 13.64
CA ARG A 62 16.74 30.21 13.96
C ARG A 62 15.44 29.43 14.19
N ALA A 63 14.74 29.74 15.29
CA ALA A 63 13.44 29.16 15.60
C ALA A 63 12.36 29.80 14.73
N ASN A 64 11.73 28.99 13.88
CA ASN A 64 10.66 29.42 12.98
C ASN A 64 9.26 29.10 13.52
N THR A 65 9.16 28.50 14.70
CA THR A 65 7.90 28.26 15.43
C THR A 65 7.97 28.97 16.79
N LEU A 66 6.84 29.18 17.45
CA LEU A 66 6.83 29.62 18.84
C LEU A 66 7.45 28.54 19.73
N ILE A 67 8.50 28.93 20.48
CA ILE A 67 9.18 28.10 21.48
C ILE A 67 9.36 28.98 22.73
N VAL A 68 8.99 28.48 23.90
CA VAL A 68 9.12 29.18 25.19
C VAL A 68 10.00 28.38 26.15
N ALA A 69 10.76 29.07 26.99
CA ALA A 69 11.46 28.44 28.11
C ALA A 69 10.47 28.13 29.24
N LYS A 70 10.65 26.97 29.89
CA LYS A 70 9.89 26.63 31.09
C LYS A 70 10.61 27.12 32.35
N ALA A 71 9.84 27.34 33.42
CA ALA A 71 10.37 27.81 34.70
C ALA A 71 11.24 26.76 35.42
N ASP A 72 11.02 25.47 35.15
CA ASP A 72 11.71 24.31 35.72
C ASP A 72 12.94 23.84 34.90
N GLY A 73 13.24 24.54 33.81
CA GLY A 73 14.31 24.18 32.87
C GLY A 73 13.77 23.49 31.60
N GLY A 74 14.43 23.75 30.47
CA GLY A 74 14.03 23.23 29.16
C GLY A 74 13.07 24.15 28.40
N THR A 75 12.53 23.64 27.29
CA THR A 75 11.72 24.43 26.34
C THR A 75 10.48 23.69 25.89
N LEU A 76 9.39 24.40 25.63
CA LEU A 76 8.21 23.89 24.94
C LEU A 76 8.05 24.54 23.58
N SER A 77 7.75 23.73 22.58
CA SER A 77 7.45 24.17 21.22
C SER A 77 5.95 24.08 20.96
N LEU A 78 5.42 25.01 20.17
CA LEU A 78 4.02 24.98 19.71
C LEU A 78 3.72 23.77 18.80
N ARG A 79 4.74 23.28 18.09
CA ARG A 79 4.58 22.30 17.01
C ARG A 79 3.97 20.95 17.46
N PRO A 80 4.41 20.33 18.57
CA PRO A 80 3.75 19.14 19.11
C PRO A 80 2.25 19.32 19.37
N PHE A 81 1.82 20.45 19.92
CA PHE A 81 0.39 20.73 20.19
C PHE A 81 -0.42 20.85 18.90
N TYR A 82 0.12 21.55 17.89
CA TYR A 82 -0.52 21.59 16.57
C TYR A 82 -0.63 20.20 15.95
N ASN A 83 0.42 19.38 16.04
CA ASN A 83 0.39 18.00 15.51
C ASN A 83 -0.70 17.17 16.21
N ALA A 84 -0.94 17.38 17.51
CA ALA A 84 -2.01 16.72 18.25
C ALA A 84 -3.40 17.15 17.74
N ALA A 85 -3.63 18.44 17.52
CA ALA A 85 -4.88 18.94 16.93
C ALA A 85 -5.08 18.43 15.49
N GLU A 86 -4.01 18.39 14.68
CA GLU A 86 -4.05 17.82 13.33
C GLU A 86 -4.43 16.32 13.36
N ARG A 87 -3.82 15.55 14.27
CA ARG A 87 -4.14 14.13 14.48
C ARG A 87 -5.61 13.95 14.89
N PHE A 88 -6.09 14.75 15.84
CA PHE A 88 -7.49 14.70 16.28
C PHE A 88 -8.46 14.86 15.10
N PHE A 89 -8.30 15.92 14.29
CA PHE A 89 -9.20 16.14 13.15
C PHE A 89 -9.03 15.09 12.04
N ARG A 90 -7.80 14.81 11.61
CA ARG A 90 -7.54 13.98 10.43
C ARG A 90 -7.58 12.50 10.76
N ALA A 91 -6.83 12.05 11.76
CA ALA A 91 -6.63 10.63 12.03
C ALA A 91 -7.80 10.04 12.83
N GLU A 92 -8.26 10.74 13.85
CA GLU A 92 -9.30 10.23 14.77
C GLU A 92 -10.70 10.47 14.22
N HIS A 93 -10.97 11.68 13.72
CA HIS A 93 -12.28 12.05 13.19
C HIS A 93 -12.39 12.06 11.65
N LYS A 94 -11.35 11.62 10.91
CA LYS A 94 -11.40 11.45 9.45
C LYS A 94 -11.80 12.73 8.67
N ARG A 95 -11.48 13.91 9.18
CA ARG A 95 -11.67 15.20 8.49
C ARG A 95 -10.49 15.49 7.55
N PHE A 96 -10.39 14.76 6.45
CA PHE A 96 -9.25 14.87 5.54
C PHE A 96 -9.16 16.21 4.78
N ASP A 97 -10.21 17.03 4.80
CA ASP A 97 -10.20 18.41 4.29
C ASP A 97 -9.51 19.40 5.24
N TYR A 98 -9.17 18.97 6.45
CA TYR A 98 -8.33 19.71 7.38
C TYR A 98 -6.86 19.62 6.94
N PRO A 99 -6.10 20.71 6.82
CA PRO A 99 -4.79 20.67 6.18
C PRO A 99 -3.71 19.99 7.03
N SER A 100 -2.93 19.10 6.41
CA SER A 100 -1.67 18.59 6.98
C SER A 100 -0.53 19.53 6.63
N CYS A 101 -0.36 20.59 7.42
CA CYS A 101 0.53 21.71 7.08
C CYS A 101 1.22 22.31 8.30
N ALA A 102 1.46 21.48 9.31
CA ALA A 102 2.01 21.91 10.58
C ALA A 102 3.26 22.82 10.50
N PRO A 103 4.23 22.68 9.54
CA PRO A 103 5.32 23.64 9.41
C PRO A 103 4.86 25.04 9.02
N HIS A 104 3.95 25.13 8.04
CA HIS A 104 3.40 26.39 7.58
C HIS A 104 2.54 27.03 8.67
N ALA A 105 1.66 26.26 9.29
CA ALA A 105 0.75 26.74 10.33
C ALA A 105 1.51 27.30 11.55
N THR A 106 2.49 26.56 12.06
CA THR A 106 3.23 27.00 13.25
C THR A 106 4.28 28.06 12.94
N GLN A 107 4.62 28.30 11.66
CA GLN A 107 5.43 29.43 11.23
C GLN A 107 4.64 30.73 11.18
N ALA A 108 3.35 30.65 10.81
CA ALA A 108 2.44 31.79 10.77
C ALA A 108 1.94 32.25 12.14
N TRP A 109 2.47 31.71 13.26
CA TRP A 109 1.98 32.00 14.61
C TRP A 109 1.95 33.50 14.94
N ALA A 110 2.92 34.27 14.41
CA ALA A 110 3.01 35.71 14.64
C ALA A 110 1.90 36.53 13.95
N ASP A 111 1.18 35.95 12.98
CA ASP A 111 0.01 36.58 12.37
C ASP A 111 -1.20 36.61 13.32
N TYR A 112 -1.13 35.88 14.44
CA TYR A 112 -2.22 35.66 15.38
C TYR A 112 -1.87 36.14 16.80
N MET A 113 -1.02 37.17 16.90
CA MET A 113 -0.61 37.75 18.18
C MET A 113 -1.81 38.22 19.02
N GLN A 114 -2.86 38.74 18.39
CA GLN A 114 -4.07 39.15 19.10
C GLN A 114 -4.79 37.98 19.81
N TRP A 115 -4.65 36.75 19.30
CA TRP A 115 -5.18 35.57 19.99
C TRP A 115 -4.33 35.25 21.22
N LEU A 116 -3.01 35.26 21.08
CA LEU A 116 -2.08 35.05 22.20
C LEU A 116 -2.28 36.07 23.33
N ASP A 117 -2.55 37.34 22.99
CA ASP A 117 -2.88 38.38 23.97
C ASP A 117 -4.21 38.10 24.68
N ALA A 118 -5.25 37.75 23.93
CA ALA A 118 -6.56 37.45 24.50
C ALA A 118 -6.51 36.23 25.44
N LEU A 119 -5.91 35.13 24.97
CA LEU A 119 -5.79 33.88 25.72
C LEU A 119 -5.02 34.03 27.04
N ALA A 120 -4.14 35.03 27.16
CA ALA A 120 -3.37 35.27 28.39
C ALA A 120 -4.26 35.69 29.58
N THR A 121 -5.45 36.22 29.27
CA THR A 121 -6.40 36.75 30.27
C THR A 121 -7.50 35.77 30.66
N PHE A 122 -7.63 34.65 29.94
CA PHE A 122 -8.72 33.70 30.14
C PHE A 122 -8.43 32.73 31.30
N SER A 123 -9.48 32.35 32.00
CA SER A 123 -9.46 31.28 33.00
C SER A 123 -9.30 29.90 32.35
N ALA A 124 -8.98 28.89 33.17
CA ALA A 124 -8.82 27.52 32.69
C ALA A 124 -10.12 26.97 32.08
N ASP A 125 -11.26 27.29 32.68
CA ASP A 125 -12.57 26.86 32.20
C ASP A 125 -12.91 27.53 30.86
N GLU A 126 -12.64 28.82 30.71
CA GLU A 126 -12.86 29.55 29.44
C GLU A 126 -11.98 28.99 28.32
N LEU A 127 -10.72 28.64 28.61
CA LEU A 127 -9.83 28.00 27.64
C LEU A 127 -10.32 26.62 27.23
N ALA A 128 -10.72 25.78 28.19
CA ALA A 128 -11.25 24.45 27.92
C ALA A 128 -12.53 24.52 27.07
N GLU A 129 -13.45 25.42 27.41
CA GLU A 129 -14.68 25.65 26.66
C GLU A 129 -14.40 26.15 25.24
N LEU A 130 -13.50 27.13 25.08
CA LEU A 130 -13.11 27.65 23.77
C LEU A 130 -12.49 26.55 22.90
N ARG A 131 -11.60 25.74 23.48
CA ARG A 131 -10.96 24.62 22.78
C ARG A 131 -12.00 23.62 22.27
N GLN A 132 -12.98 23.27 23.11
CA GLN A 132 -14.07 22.37 22.73
C GLN A 132 -14.93 22.97 21.61
N LYS A 133 -15.31 24.25 21.72
CA LYS A 133 -16.07 24.97 20.67
C LYS A 133 -15.34 24.97 19.32
N VAL A 134 -14.02 25.17 19.31
CA VAL A 134 -13.20 25.09 18.09
C VAL A 134 -13.26 23.67 17.51
N ALA A 135 -13.08 22.64 18.35
CA ALA A 135 -13.16 21.25 17.92
C ALA A 135 -14.54 20.92 17.30
N ASP A 136 -15.62 21.24 18.00
CA ASP A 136 -16.99 20.97 17.56
C ASP A 136 -17.32 21.68 16.24
N TYR A 137 -16.90 22.95 16.12
CA TYR A 137 -17.10 23.72 14.89
C TYR A 137 -16.42 23.06 13.69
N VAL A 138 -15.15 22.65 13.83
CA VAL A 138 -14.41 22.01 12.73
C VAL A 138 -15.00 20.66 12.38
N LEU A 139 -15.41 19.86 13.38
CA LEU A 139 -16.05 18.57 13.16
C LEU A 139 -17.41 18.72 12.47
N ALA A 140 -18.17 19.78 12.74
CA ALA A 140 -19.41 20.09 12.05
C ALA A 140 -19.19 20.66 10.65
N ALA A 141 -18.18 21.53 10.47
CA ALA A 141 -17.91 22.24 9.22
C ALA A 141 -17.23 21.36 8.16
N LEU A 142 -16.40 20.40 8.57
CA LEU A 142 -15.70 19.49 7.66
C LEU A 142 -16.42 18.15 7.56
N LYS A 143 -16.55 17.63 6.35
CA LYS A 143 -17.16 16.33 6.11
C LYS A 143 -16.27 15.20 6.66
N SER A 144 -16.90 14.21 7.29
CA SER A 144 -16.23 12.94 7.61
C SER A 144 -15.98 12.15 6.34
N GLN A 145 -14.76 11.67 6.15
CA GLN A 145 -14.40 10.72 5.08
C GLN A 145 -14.31 9.28 5.61
N ALA A 146 -14.88 9.01 6.78
CA ALA A 146 -15.03 7.65 7.26
C ALA A 146 -15.97 6.88 6.32
N PHE A 147 -15.56 5.67 5.96
CA PHE A 147 -16.40 4.70 5.27
C PHE A 147 -16.35 3.39 6.06
N ASP A 148 -17.40 2.58 5.93
CA ASP A 148 -17.42 1.24 6.50
C ASP A 148 -16.57 0.31 5.62
N PRO A 149 -15.43 -0.23 6.10
CA PRO A 149 -14.63 -1.15 5.31
C PRO A 149 -15.40 -2.41 4.89
N ALA A 150 -16.39 -2.85 5.70
CA ALA A 150 -17.22 -4.02 5.38
C ALA A 150 -18.18 -3.76 4.19
N SER A 151 -18.38 -2.50 3.80
CA SER A 151 -19.16 -2.16 2.60
C SER A 151 -18.41 -2.44 1.28
N VAL A 152 -17.09 -2.69 1.34
CA VAL A 152 -16.28 -2.97 0.16
C VAL A 152 -16.41 -4.46 -0.18
N LYS A 153 -17.04 -4.76 -1.33
CA LYS A 153 -17.06 -6.12 -1.86
C LYS A 153 -15.65 -6.49 -2.35
N VAL A 154 -15.02 -7.44 -1.67
CA VAL A 154 -13.74 -8.02 -2.08
C VAL A 154 -14.02 -9.26 -2.94
N GLU A 155 -13.46 -9.30 -4.13
CA GLU A 155 -13.51 -10.50 -4.98
C GLU A 155 -12.55 -11.56 -4.43
N PRO A 156 -12.93 -12.86 -4.41
CA PRO A 156 -12.03 -13.91 -3.95
C PRO A 156 -10.78 -13.99 -4.84
N PRO A 157 -9.59 -14.29 -4.28
CA PRO A 157 -8.34 -14.40 -5.04
C PRO A 157 -8.30 -15.75 -5.78
N LEU A 158 -9.13 -15.90 -6.81
CA LEU A 158 -9.39 -17.19 -7.46
C LEU A 158 -8.14 -17.88 -8.02
N PHE A 159 -7.17 -17.14 -8.56
CA PHE A 159 -5.94 -17.74 -9.09
C PHE A 159 -5.02 -18.23 -7.97
N ARG A 160 -4.93 -17.49 -6.86
CA ARG A 160 -4.26 -17.95 -5.63
C ARG A 160 -4.88 -19.25 -5.14
N MET A 161 -6.20 -19.29 -4.98
CA MET A 161 -6.91 -20.49 -4.52
C MET A 161 -6.66 -21.68 -5.45
N LEU A 162 -6.57 -21.42 -6.76
CA LEU A 162 -6.24 -22.41 -7.77
C LEU A 162 -4.82 -22.98 -7.56
N LEU A 163 -3.81 -22.12 -7.34
CA LEU A 163 -2.45 -22.59 -7.02
C LEU A 163 -2.40 -23.42 -5.74
N GLU A 164 -3.17 -23.05 -4.72
CA GLU A 164 -3.17 -23.71 -3.41
C GLU A 164 -3.92 -25.05 -3.40
N SER A 165 -5.03 -25.15 -4.14
CA SER A 165 -6.02 -26.21 -3.92
C SER A 165 -6.44 -26.99 -5.17
N PHE A 166 -6.08 -26.54 -6.37
CA PHE A 166 -6.43 -27.27 -7.59
C PHE A 166 -5.50 -28.46 -7.78
N ASP A 167 -6.07 -29.66 -7.86
CA ASP A 167 -5.30 -30.88 -8.16
C ASP A 167 -4.75 -30.81 -9.60
N MET A 168 -3.47 -30.49 -9.75
CA MET A 168 -2.87 -30.33 -11.07
C MET A 168 -2.67 -31.67 -11.80
N THR A 169 -2.82 -32.82 -11.12
CA THR A 169 -2.61 -34.14 -11.74
C THR A 169 -3.61 -34.40 -12.87
N ALA A 170 -3.11 -34.93 -13.98
CA ALA A 170 -3.96 -35.24 -15.13
C ALA A 170 -5.00 -36.31 -14.77
N LYS A 171 -6.26 -36.03 -15.10
CA LYS A 171 -7.37 -36.98 -14.98
C LYS A 171 -7.64 -37.70 -16.31
N LYS A 172 -8.60 -38.64 -16.30
CA LYS A 172 -9.00 -39.37 -17.52
C LYS A 172 -9.42 -38.38 -18.61
N GLY A 173 -8.74 -38.43 -19.75
CA GLY A 173 -8.99 -37.53 -20.88
C GLY A 173 -8.09 -36.29 -20.91
N GLU A 174 -7.31 -36.03 -19.85
CA GLU A 174 -6.38 -34.88 -19.78
C GLU A 174 -4.95 -35.29 -20.17
N PRO A 175 -4.25 -34.49 -21.00
CA PRO A 175 -2.82 -34.66 -21.21
C PRO A 175 -2.01 -34.32 -19.96
N THR A 176 -1.02 -35.16 -19.63
CA THR A 176 -0.05 -34.87 -18.56
C THR A 176 0.65 -33.53 -18.81
N GLY A 177 0.78 -32.69 -17.79
CA GLY A 177 1.39 -31.36 -17.88
C GLY A 177 0.43 -30.23 -18.25
N ALA A 178 -0.73 -30.52 -18.87
CA ALA A 178 -1.59 -29.48 -19.43
C ALA A 178 -2.11 -28.49 -18.39
N ALA A 179 -2.58 -28.99 -17.24
CA ALA A 179 -3.05 -28.13 -16.16
C ALA A 179 -1.95 -27.16 -15.68
N PHE A 180 -0.76 -27.68 -15.40
CA PHE A 180 0.33 -26.85 -14.87
C PHE A 180 0.88 -25.87 -15.92
N GLN A 181 1.05 -26.29 -17.17
CA GLN A 181 1.43 -25.38 -18.26
C GLN A 181 0.41 -24.26 -18.45
N GLY A 182 -0.89 -24.57 -18.37
CA GLY A 182 -1.96 -23.58 -18.41
C GLY A 182 -1.92 -22.58 -17.25
N ILE A 183 -1.57 -23.06 -16.05
CA ILE A 183 -1.39 -22.21 -14.87
C ILE A 183 -0.22 -21.26 -15.06
N VAL A 184 0.94 -21.77 -15.49
CA VAL A 184 2.12 -20.92 -15.76
C VAL A 184 1.83 -19.91 -16.87
N PHE A 185 1.08 -20.30 -17.90
CA PHE A 185 0.61 -19.36 -18.93
C PHE A 185 -0.28 -18.27 -18.36
N GLY A 186 -1.26 -18.63 -17.53
CA GLY A 186 -2.12 -17.67 -16.85
C GLY A 186 -1.32 -16.70 -15.98
N PHE A 187 -0.33 -17.23 -15.26
CA PHE A 187 0.57 -16.45 -14.44
C PHE A 187 1.36 -15.44 -15.28
N LEU A 188 2.07 -15.91 -16.32
CA LEU A 188 2.89 -15.04 -17.18
C LEU A 188 2.04 -13.99 -17.88
N ARG A 189 0.82 -14.33 -18.32
CA ARG A 189 -0.12 -13.37 -18.94
C ARG A 189 -0.57 -12.26 -18.01
N ALA A 190 -0.80 -12.56 -16.74
CA ALA A 190 -1.22 -11.57 -15.76
C ALA A 190 -0.04 -10.74 -15.24
N ASP A 191 1.14 -11.35 -15.09
CA ASP A 191 2.30 -10.66 -14.55
C ASP A 191 3.00 -9.78 -15.59
N ASN A 192 2.95 -10.17 -16.86
CA ASN A 192 3.63 -9.49 -17.96
C ASN A 192 2.63 -9.00 -19.03
N PRO A 193 1.67 -8.11 -18.69
CA PRO A 193 0.59 -7.72 -19.60
C PRO A 193 1.05 -6.94 -20.84
N HIS A 194 2.30 -6.46 -20.85
CA HIS A 194 2.90 -5.71 -21.95
C HIS A 194 3.52 -6.62 -23.03
N LEU A 195 3.71 -7.92 -22.74
CA LEU A 195 4.33 -8.88 -23.65
C LEU A 195 3.28 -9.62 -24.49
N GLN A 196 3.66 -9.99 -25.71
CA GLN A 196 2.91 -10.94 -26.53
C GLN A 196 3.28 -12.36 -26.09
N ILE A 197 2.37 -13.07 -25.45
CA ILE A 197 2.64 -14.40 -24.89
C ILE A 197 2.07 -15.48 -25.78
N GLU A 198 2.93 -16.39 -26.21
CA GLU A 198 2.64 -17.50 -27.10
C GLU A 198 2.76 -18.83 -26.36
N ILE A 199 1.72 -19.66 -26.50
CA ILE A 199 1.61 -21.00 -25.94
C ILE A 199 0.98 -21.92 -26.99
N ASP A 200 1.31 -23.21 -26.96
CA ASP A 200 0.65 -24.26 -27.74
C ASP A 200 0.32 -25.45 -26.83
N LYS A 201 -0.37 -26.44 -27.39
CA LYS A 201 -0.73 -27.67 -26.69
C LYS A 201 0.50 -28.39 -26.17
N VAL A 202 0.33 -29.06 -25.05
CA VAL A 202 1.37 -29.97 -24.57
C VAL A 202 1.62 -31.08 -25.59
N ARG A 203 2.84 -31.64 -25.58
CA ARG A 203 3.28 -32.75 -26.46
C ARG A 203 3.34 -32.42 -27.97
N THR A 204 3.14 -31.17 -28.37
CA THR A 204 3.33 -30.73 -29.77
C THR A 204 4.82 -30.63 -30.15
N GLY A 205 5.68 -30.39 -29.14
CA GLY A 205 7.12 -30.28 -29.28
C GLY A 205 7.55 -28.89 -29.77
N SER A 206 7.99 -28.03 -28.86
CA SER A 206 8.30 -26.60 -29.09
C SER A 206 9.28 -26.39 -30.25
N LYS A 207 10.29 -27.27 -30.40
CA LYS A 207 11.25 -27.26 -31.52
C LYS A 207 10.60 -27.40 -32.90
N ARG A 208 9.49 -28.15 -33.02
CA ARG A 208 8.75 -28.31 -34.29
C ARG A 208 8.01 -27.05 -34.71
N LEU A 209 7.75 -26.18 -33.75
CA LEU A 209 7.06 -24.91 -33.91
C LEU A 209 8.01 -23.71 -33.87
N GLN A 210 9.32 -23.95 -33.92
CA GLN A 210 10.37 -22.93 -33.82
C GLN A 210 10.31 -22.07 -32.54
N ARG A 211 9.70 -22.61 -31.47
CA ARG A 211 9.64 -21.98 -30.14
C ARG A 211 10.85 -22.37 -29.29
N VAL A 212 11.20 -21.52 -28.33
CA VAL A 212 12.34 -21.74 -27.43
C VAL A 212 11.92 -22.59 -26.23
N GLY A 213 10.88 -22.16 -25.51
CA GLY A 213 10.31 -22.89 -24.38
C GLY A 213 8.90 -23.42 -24.66
N ASP A 214 8.24 -23.86 -23.60
CA ASP A 214 6.81 -24.20 -23.64
C ASP A 214 5.94 -22.95 -23.79
N ILE A 215 6.39 -21.83 -23.22
CA ILE A 215 5.72 -20.52 -23.27
C ILE A 215 6.76 -19.44 -23.60
N ASP A 216 6.54 -18.70 -24.68
CA ASP A 216 7.43 -17.63 -25.13
C ASP A 216 6.73 -16.27 -25.00
N CYS A 217 7.41 -15.28 -24.42
CA CYS A 217 6.90 -13.92 -24.22
C CYS A 217 7.75 -12.91 -25.00
N TRP A 218 7.14 -12.27 -25.98
CA TRP A 218 7.78 -11.35 -26.90
C TRP A 218 7.53 -9.89 -26.54
N GLU A 219 8.55 -9.07 -26.74
CA GLU A 219 8.47 -7.61 -26.79
C GLU A 219 8.77 -7.19 -28.23
N GLY A 220 7.72 -7.06 -29.05
CA GLY A 220 7.89 -6.86 -30.49
C GLY A 220 8.64 -8.04 -31.11
N ALA A 221 9.83 -7.81 -31.67
CA ALA A 221 10.66 -8.87 -32.28
C ALA A 221 11.67 -9.52 -31.29
N ARG A 222 11.74 -9.04 -30.04
CA ARG A 222 12.68 -9.56 -29.03
C ARG A 222 11.99 -10.60 -28.16
N LEU A 223 12.57 -11.79 -28.04
CA LEU A 223 12.13 -12.76 -27.05
C LEU A 223 12.58 -12.28 -25.66
N ALA A 224 11.64 -11.77 -24.86
CA ALA A 224 11.94 -11.16 -23.57
C ALA A 224 12.02 -12.21 -22.45
N ILE A 225 11.06 -13.14 -22.43
CA ILE A 225 10.98 -14.24 -21.47
C ILE A 225 10.67 -15.52 -22.24
N SER A 226 11.25 -16.64 -21.82
CA SER A 226 10.86 -17.96 -22.28
C SER A 226 10.80 -18.88 -21.07
N ALA A 227 9.76 -19.71 -20.97
CA ALA A 227 9.55 -20.59 -19.83
C ALA A 227 9.45 -22.05 -20.27
N GLU A 228 10.23 -22.91 -19.60
CA GLU A 228 10.15 -24.36 -19.66
C GLU A 228 9.38 -24.85 -18.43
N VAL A 229 8.33 -25.65 -18.62
CA VAL A 229 7.41 -26.03 -17.54
C VAL A 229 7.54 -27.52 -17.19
N LYS A 230 7.84 -27.83 -15.93
CA LYS A 230 8.01 -29.20 -15.43
C LYS A 230 6.99 -29.52 -14.33
N GLN A 231 6.05 -30.40 -14.64
CA GLN A 231 5.04 -30.85 -13.66
C GLN A 231 5.60 -31.97 -12.74
N PHE A 232 6.75 -31.72 -12.12
CA PHE A 232 7.39 -32.58 -11.12
C PHE A 232 8.44 -31.76 -10.35
N GLU A 233 8.94 -32.33 -9.25
CA GLU A 233 10.08 -31.79 -8.52
C GLU A 233 11.38 -32.14 -9.26
N ILE A 234 12.18 -31.12 -9.61
CA ILE A 234 13.41 -31.30 -10.39
C ILE A 234 14.56 -31.75 -9.48
N LYS A 235 15.30 -32.76 -9.94
CA LYS A 235 16.48 -33.32 -9.28
C LYS A 235 17.74 -32.93 -10.05
N SER A 236 18.91 -33.11 -9.42
CA SER A 236 20.19 -32.79 -10.04
C SER A 236 20.42 -33.54 -11.37
N ASP A 237 19.94 -34.78 -11.48
CA ASP A 237 20.05 -35.60 -12.70
C ASP A 237 19.18 -35.09 -13.87
N ASP A 238 18.19 -34.23 -13.60
CA ASP A 238 17.33 -33.63 -14.63
C ASP A 238 17.94 -32.34 -15.21
N VAL A 239 18.91 -31.71 -14.52
CA VAL A 239 19.51 -30.43 -14.94
C VAL A 239 20.20 -30.51 -16.31
N PRO A 240 20.94 -31.59 -16.66
CA PRO A 240 21.54 -31.72 -17.99
C PRO A 240 20.53 -31.60 -19.15
N ASP A 241 19.27 -32.01 -18.94
CA ASP A 241 18.22 -31.89 -19.97
C ASP A 241 17.81 -30.44 -20.24
N LEU A 242 18.15 -29.49 -19.35
CA LEU A 242 17.85 -28.07 -19.46
C LEU A 242 18.96 -27.27 -20.18
N GLU A 243 20.15 -27.84 -20.38
CA GLU A 243 21.29 -27.12 -20.98
C GLU A 243 20.98 -26.58 -22.38
N ALA A 244 20.23 -27.32 -23.19
CA ALA A 244 19.83 -26.86 -24.52
C ALA A 244 18.97 -25.59 -24.45
N PHE A 245 18.05 -25.53 -23.48
CA PHE A 245 17.19 -24.38 -23.23
C PHE A 245 17.97 -23.20 -22.66
N GLY A 246 18.89 -23.43 -21.72
CA GLY A 246 19.84 -22.42 -21.22
C GLY A 246 20.68 -21.80 -22.33
N ASN A 247 21.22 -22.63 -23.22
CA ASN A 247 21.97 -22.16 -24.39
C ASN A 247 21.11 -21.32 -25.35
N ASP A 248 19.87 -21.75 -25.62
CA ASP A 248 18.97 -21.04 -26.54
C ASP A 248 18.51 -19.69 -25.99
N THR A 249 18.21 -19.61 -24.70
CA THR A 249 17.82 -18.35 -24.03
C THR A 249 19.02 -17.42 -23.88
N GLY A 250 20.18 -17.95 -23.47
CA GLY A 250 21.44 -17.20 -23.35
C GLY A 250 21.90 -16.56 -24.66
N ARG A 251 21.84 -17.29 -25.78
CA ARG A 251 22.16 -16.74 -27.12
C ARG A 251 21.28 -15.56 -27.54
N ARG A 252 20.05 -15.49 -27.01
CA ARG A 252 19.06 -14.47 -27.34
C ARG A 252 19.04 -13.30 -26.35
N GLY A 253 19.78 -13.40 -25.24
CA GLY A 253 19.66 -12.45 -24.12
C GLY A 253 18.26 -12.45 -23.51
N THR A 254 17.57 -13.59 -23.58
CA THR A 254 16.21 -13.80 -23.06
C THR A 254 16.28 -14.22 -21.59
N LEU A 255 15.30 -13.80 -20.78
CA LEU A 255 15.11 -14.35 -19.44
C LEU A 255 14.53 -15.77 -19.54
N GLY A 256 15.35 -16.80 -19.35
CA GLY A 256 14.93 -18.19 -19.33
C GLY A 256 14.42 -18.61 -17.96
N LEU A 257 13.18 -19.07 -17.87
CA LEU A 257 12.53 -19.54 -16.65
C LEU A 257 12.36 -21.06 -16.69
N VAL A 258 12.69 -21.73 -15.59
CA VAL A 258 12.35 -23.13 -15.36
C VAL A 258 11.29 -23.16 -14.28
N VAL A 259 10.04 -23.42 -14.65
CA VAL A 259 8.91 -23.39 -13.73
C VAL A 259 8.51 -24.81 -13.37
N ALA A 260 8.67 -25.17 -12.10
CA ALA A 260 8.50 -26.54 -11.62
C ALA A 260 7.58 -26.65 -10.40
N LEU A 261 7.15 -27.87 -10.06
CA LEU A 261 6.40 -28.06 -8.81
C LEU A 261 7.28 -27.72 -7.59
N GLY A 262 8.58 -28.01 -7.67
CA GLY A 262 9.60 -27.71 -6.68
C GLY A 262 10.99 -28.12 -7.18
N PHE A 263 12.01 -27.93 -6.34
CA PHE A 263 13.41 -28.28 -6.64
C PHE A 263 14.03 -28.98 -5.42
N CYS A 264 14.80 -30.05 -5.64
CA CYS A 264 15.58 -30.65 -4.56
C CYS A 264 16.73 -29.73 -4.12
N ASP A 265 17.27 -29.96 -2.93
CA ASP A 265 18.40 -29.22 -2.37
C ASP A 265 19.56 -29.07 -3.37
N GLY A 266 20.03 -27.84 -3.58
CA GLY A 266 21.15 -27.53 -4.46
C GLY A 266 20.83 -27.47 -5.96
N VAL A 267 19.60 -27.80 -6.37
CA VAL A 267 19.21 -27.82 -7.80
C VAL A 267 18.98 -26.41 -8.33
N GLU A 268 18.50 -25.49 -7.50
CA GLU A 268 18.28 -24.10 -7.91
C GLU A 268 19.60 -23.45 -8.36
N GLU A 269 20.68 -23.64 -7.61
CA GLU A 269 22.01 -23.13 -7.95
C GLU A 269 22.53 -23.74 -9.27
N LEU A 270 22.32 -25.04 -9.49
CA LEU A 270 22.71 -25.70 -10.74
C LEU A 270 21.94 -25.15 -11.96
N ILE A 271 20.66 -24.80 -11.79
CA ILE A 271 19.85 -24.16 -12.85
C ILE A 271 20.34 -22.73 -13.10
N GLU A 272 20.69 -21.99 -12.06
CA GLU A 272 21.24 -20.64 -12.19
C GLU A 272 22.61 -20.63 -12.87
N ASP A 273 23.46 -21.62 -12.61
CA ASP A 273 24.79 -21.78 -13.22
C ASP A 273 24.73 -21.95 -14.75
N ILE A 274 23.65 -22.55 -15.28
CA ILE A 274 23.40 -22.66 -16.73
C ILE A 274 22.65 -21.45 -17.31
N GLY A 275 22.50 -20.37 -16.53
CA GLY A 275 21.93 -19.09 -16.98
C GLY A 275 20.41 -19.01 -16.97
N LEU A 276 19.74 -19.93 -16.27
CA LEU A 276 18.28 -19.97 -16.16
C LEU A 276 17.82 -19.48 -14.77
N LYS A 277 16.51 -19.24 -14.62
CA LYS A 277 15.91 -18.88 -13.33
C LYS A 277 14.89 -19.93 -12.87
N PRO A 278 15.13 -20.62 -11.74
CA PRO A 278 14.17 -21.55 -11.17
C PRO A 278 12.99 -20.77 -10.54
N ILE A 279 11.77 -21.27 -10.77
CA ILE A 279 10.54 -20.76 -10.13
C ILE A 279 9.71 -21.95 -9.67
N SER A 280 9.52 -22.10 -8.37
CA SER A 280 8.69 -23.15 -7.79
C SER A 280 7.23 -22.74 -7.67
N THR A 281 6.35 -23.68 -7.32
CA THR A 281 4.95 -23.34 -6.98
C THR A 281 4.86 -22.37 -5.80
N ASP A 282 5.75 -22.47 -4.82
CA ASP A 282 5.80 -21.58 -3.66
C ASP A 282 6.22 -20.16 -4.07
N ASP A 283 7.12 -20.02 -5.05
CA ASP A 283 7.49 -18.71 -5.60
C ASP A 283 6.34 -18.09 -6.40
N LEU A 284 5.65 -18.88 -7.23
CA LEU A 284 4.44 -18.43 -7.91
C LEU A 284 3.40 -17.95 -6.90
N LEU A 285 3.16 -18.73 -5.85
CA LEU A 285 2.21 -18.39 -4.80
C LEU A 285 2.60 -17.06 -4.14
N ARG A 286 3.86 -16.92 -3.68
CA ARG A 286 4.38 -15.70 -3.04
C ARG A 286 4.17 -14.45 -3.90
N ILE A 287 4.36 -14.56 -5.21
CA ILE A 287 4.12 -13.45 -6.14
C ILE A 287 2.62 -13.16 -6.26
N VAL A 288 1.80 -14.21 -6.41
CA VAL A 288 0.34 -14.13 -6.58
C VAL A 288 -0.37 -13.60 -5.32
N GLU A 289 0.18 -13.80 -4.11
CA GLU A 289 -0.38 -13.26 -2.87
C GLU A 289 -0.46 -11.73 -2.88
N LEU A 290 0.39 -11.07 -3.68
CA LEU A 290 0.44 -9.61 -3.80
C LEU A 290 -0.44 -9.06 -4.92
N TRP A 291 -1.13 -9.93 -5.67
CA TRP A 291 -1.93 -9.51 -6.82
C TRP A 291 -3.28 -8.94 -6.42
N ASP A 292 -3.65 -7.84 -7.07
CA ASP A 292 -5.00 -7.30 -7.01
C ASP A 292 -6.02 -8.22 -7.74
N PRO A 293 -7.34 -8.00 -7.51
CA PRO A 293 -8.38 -8.79 -8.17
C PRO A 293 -8.35 -8.79 -9.70
N LEU A 294 -7.87 -7.73 -10.36
CA LEU A 294 -7.79 -7.68 -11.82
C LEU A 294 -6.71 -8.62 -12.34
N LYS A 295 -5.54 -8.67 -11.70
CA LYS A 295 -4.49 -9.64 -12.05
C LYS A 295 -4.96 -11.08 -11.81
N GLN A 296 -5.61 -11.35 -10.67
CA GLN A 296 -6.21 -12.65 -10.36
C GLN A 296 -7.18 -13.11 -11.46
N ARG A 297 -8.12 -12.25 -11.86
CA ARG A 297 -9.07 -12.56 -12.95
C ARG A 297 -8.39 -12.76 -14.30
N THR A 298 -7.37 -11.97 -14.61
CA THR A 298 -6.63 -12.07 -15.88
C THR A 298 -5.94 -13.42 -16.00
N ALA A 299 -5.33 -13.91 -14.91
CA ALA A 299 -4.68 -15.21 -14.89
C ALA A 299 -5.70 -16.35 -15.04
N VAL A 300 -6.82 -16.30 -14.31
CA VAL A 300 -7.91 -17.28 -14.44
C VAL A 300 -8.48 -17.29 -15.87
N ALA A 301 -8.79 -16.12 -16.44
CA ALA A 301 -9.32 -16.03 -17.79
C ALA A 301 -8.34 -16.60 -18.84
N SER A 302 -7.04 -16.36 -18.64
CA SER A 302 -5.98 -16.90 -19.50
C SER A 302 -5.87 -18.42 -19.38
N LEU A 303 -5.97 -18.97 -18.18
CA LEU A 303 -6.01 -20.42 -17.96
C LEU A 303 -7.23 -21.07 -18.64
N VAL A 304 -8.42 -20.48 -18.48
CA VAL A 304 -9.65 -20.95 -19.15
C VAL A 304 -9.51 -20.88 -20.67
N TYR A 305 -8.95 -19.78 -21.19
CA TYR A 305 -8.65 -19.63 -22.61
C TYR A 305 -7.71 -20.73 -23.09
N TYR A 306 -6.63 -21.00 -22.37
CA TYR A 306 -5.69 -22.06 -22.71
C TYR A 306 -6.40 -23.43 -22.79
N ALA A 307 -7.15 -23.81 -21.75
CA ALA A 307 -7.82 -25.12 -21.70
C ALA A 307 -8.82 -25.30 -22.85
N ARG A 308 -9.61 -24.26 -23.16
CA ARG A 308 -10.68 -24.31 -24.17
C ARG A 308 -10.19 -24.12 -25.61
N HIS A 309 -9.26 -23.20 -25.84
CA HIS A 309 -8.92 -22.73 -27.18
C HIS A 309 -7.53 -23.14 -27.66
N VAL A 310 -6.57 -23.25 -26.74
CA VAL A 310 -5.22 -23.71 -27.06
C VAL A 310 -5.18 -25.24 -26.97
N GLU A 311 -5.28 -25.79 -25.77
CA GLU A 311 -5.27 -27.24 -25.51
C GLU A 311 -6.46 -27.94 -26.17
N LYS A 312 -7.63 -27.27 -26.17
CA LYS A 312 -8.91 -27.80 -26.68
C LYS A 312 -9.30 -29.11 -25.99
N ASN A 313 -9.20 -29.12 -24.66
CA ASN A 313 -9.53 -30.27 -23.83
C ASN A 313 -10.74 -29.99 -22.95
N SER A 314 -11.88 -30.61 -23.27
CA SER A 314 -13.13 -30.38 -22.54
C SER A 314 -13.06 -30.87 -21.09
N SER A 315 -12.42 -32.01 -20.84
CA SER A 315 -12.27 -32.56 -19.47
C SER A 315 -11.53 -31.60 -18.54
N LEU A 316 -10.41 -31.03 -18.99
CA LEU A 316 -9.65 -30.03 -18.23
C LEU A 316 -10.45 -28.73 -18.05
N ALA A 317 -11.11 -28.25 -19.10
CA ALA A 317 -11.91 -27.02 -19.04
C ALA A 317 -13.07 -27.14 -18.03
N GLU A 318 -13.82 -28.25 -18.07
CA GLU A 318 -14.91 -28.54 -17.14
C GLU A 318 -14.41 -28.62 -15.69
N ARG A 319 -13.23 -29.20 -15.47
CA ARG A 319 -12.64 -29.33 -14.13
C ARG A 319 -12.19 -27.99 -13.56
N ILE A 320 -11.60 -27.13 -14.39
CA ILE A 320 -11.25 -25.75 -14.01
C ILE A 320 -12.53 -24.96 -13.67
N GLU A 321 -13.55 -25.04 -14.51
CA GLU A 321 -14.83 -24.33 -14.27
C GLU A 321 -15.54 -24.80 -13.00
N SER A 322 -15.54 -26.11 -12.75
CA SER A 322 -16.10 -26.67 -11.52
C SER A 322 -15.37 -26.13 -10.29
N PHE A 323 -14.03 -26.09 -10.33
CA PHE A 323 -13.23 -25.50 -9.26
C PHE A 323 -13.55 -24.01 -9.06
N LEU A 324 -13.57 -23.23 -10.14
CA LEU A 324 -13.83 -21.78 -10.07
C LEU A 324 -15.23 -21.48 -9.54
N THR A 325 -16.22 -22.29 -9.88
CA THR A 325 -17.59 -22.15 -9.36
C THR A 325 -17.62 -22.38 -7.86
N MET A 326 -17.02 -23.48 -7.39
CA MET A 326 -16.91 -23.79 -5.96
C MET A 326 -16.11 -22.73 -5.18
N ALA A 327 -15.04 -22.19 -5.77
CA ALA A 327 -14.19 -21.17 -5.15
C ALA A 327 -14.81 -19.76 -5.15
N SER A 328 -15.77 -19.50 -6.05
CA SER A 328 -16.49 -18.23 -6.14
C SER A 328 -17.71 -18.16 -5.22
N GLU A 329 -18.19 -19.30 -4.73
CA GLU A 329 -19.21 -19.31 -3.70
C GLU A 329 -18.66 -18.67 -2.43
N PRO A 330 -19.34 -17.68 -1.84
CA PRO A 330 -18.92 -17.15 -0.56
C PRO A 330 -18.87 -18.33 0.41
N SER A 331 -17.71 -18.56 1.02
CA SER A 331 -17.54 -19.60 2.03
C SER A 331 -18.69 -19.50 3.02
N ALA A 332 -19.62 -20.45 2.96
CA ALA A 332 -20.70 -20.56 3.91
C ALA A 332 -20.13 -21.25 5.15
N ALA A 333 -19.35 -20.54 5.96
CA ALA A 333 -18.97 -20.98 7.29
C ALA A 333 -18.40 -19.80 8.10
N PRO A 334 -18.39 -19.89 9.44
CA PRO A 334 -19.48 -19.60 10.38
C PRO A 334 -19.28 -18.26 11.12
#